data_AF-A0A939ICB7-F1
#
_entry.id   AF-A0A939ICB7-F1
#
_cell.length_a   1.000
_cell.length_b   1.000
_cell.length_c   1.000
_cell.angle_alpha   90.00
_cell.angle_beta   90.00
_cell.angle_gamma   90.00
#
_symmetry.space_group_name_H-M   'P 1'
#
loop_
_entity.id
_entity.type
_entity.pdbx_description
1 polymer ?
#
loop_
_entity_poly.entity_id
_entity_poly.type
_entity_poly.pdbx_seq_one_letter_code
_entity_poly.pdbx_strand_id
1 'polypeptide(L)'
;MKLPRVSAVVAAAVLAPAVLFPSVASAADAPQPAGVSGPDTGSGSAPDAAPDAGAGTTEGSGSGATEGTGSQEQRDRAEIQRILADKETGPGVREAGEKALQGSAADLRHFLDVELPEQRAVDNRVKVFQILSTGGPAVQKAAKAALLAGDAAITEFLKTGQYTARAEDEDRAEIERILADKETGRGVREAGQKALQGTAADLRHFLEVELPRQRADDNRVKVAQLLSSGGRAVREAAGRAMDGDDAAILKFLKEEWPRAQAEDNRVAVLVILANKDTGPHVTEAAQKALDGTAEDVARFLEVELPKLRASDNRVKVSQIAETGGAAVRKAALAALEGDDAAITAFLQEGWAKARAEDESAAAKPGDQGGQGNSGNSGNSGNSGDQGGQQQSVQPAGLTETTGTGTGTGAGAGVTAPRSGALAATGTDGLGWEAGGAAAALVAGAAAVVVSRRRSAES
;
A
#
# COMPACT_ATOMS: atom_id res chain seq x y z
N MET A 1 26.39 -40.95 15.67
CA MET A 1 25.74 -41.59 14.49
C MET A 1 25.87 -40.63 13.30
N LYS A 2 25.96 -41.14 12.07
CA LYS A 2 26.14 -40.35 10.84
C LYS A 2 24.89 -40.46 9.94
N LEU A 3 24.76 -39.49 9.02
CA LEU A 3 23.85 -39.42 7.85
C LEU A 3 22.39 -38.98 8.12
N PRO A 4 21.70 -38.36 7.13
CA PRO A 4 22.23 -37.54 6.02
C PRO A 4 21.49 -36.21 5.79
N ARG A 5 22.12 -35.32 5.01
CA ARG A 5 21.45 -34.16 4.36
C ARG A 5 20.63 -34.66 3.17
N VAL A 6 19.45 -34.09 2.94
CA VAL A 6 18.64 -34.34 1.73
C VAL A 6 18.73 -33.13 0.81
N SER A 7 19.15 -33.34 -0.43
CA SER A 7 19.19 -32.33 -1.49
C SER A 7 17.79 -32.11 -2.07
N ALA A 8 17.35 -30.86 -2.19
CA ALA A 8 16.15 -30.52 -2.96
C ALA A 8 16.49 -30.38 -4.44
N VAL A 9 15.80 -31.15 -5.30
CA VAL A 9 15.93 -31.10 -6.76
C VAL A 9 15.04 -30.00 -7.32
N VAL A 10 15.61 -29.12 -8.14
CA VAL A 10 14.83 -28.16 -8.94
C VAL A 10 14.23 -28.89 -10.14
N ALA A 11 12.91 -28.98 -10.18
CA ALA A 11 12.15 -29.45 -11.34
C ALA A 11 11.32 -28.29 -11.91
N ALA A 12 11.84 -27.64 -12.96
CA ALA A 12 11.15 -26.59 -13.68
C ALA A 12 10.48 -27.17 -14.94
N ALA A 13 9.16 -27.34 -14.90
CA ALA A 13 8.36 -27.72 -16.07
C ALA A 13 6.91 -27.26 -15.92
N VAL A 14 6.56 -26.13 -16.57
CA VAL A 14 5.19 -25.85 -16.99
C VAL A 14 5.23 -25.33 -18.43
N LEU A 15 4.56 -26.07 -19.31
CA LEU A 15 4.43 -25.79 -20.72
C LEU A 15 2.92 -25.65 -20.98
N ALA A 16 2.45 -24.45 -21.33
CA ALA A 16 1.04 -24.19 -21.64
C ALA A 16 0.92 -23.07 -22.70
N PRO A 17 -0.11 -23.11 -23.57
CA PRO A 17 -0.03 -22.46 -24.88
C PRO A 17 -0.58 -21.04 -24.94
N ALA A 18 -0.03 -20.23 -25.85
CA ALA A 18 -0.59 -18.95 -26.24
C ALA A 18 -1.82 -19.14 -27.14
N VAL A 19 -2.97 -18.58 -26.75
CA VAL A 19 -4.16 -18.45 -27.59
C VAL A 19 -4.19 -17.04 -28.17
N LEU A 20 -4.08 -16.93 -29.51
CA LEU A 20 -4.25 -15.65 -30.19
C LEU A 20 -5.72 -15.22 -30.19
N PHE A 21 -5.98 -13.99 -29.73
CA PHE A 21 -7.21 -13.27 -30.05
C PHE A 21 -6.98 -12.37 -31.28
N PRO A 22 -7.70 -12.58 -32.41
CA PRO A 22 -7.66 -11.65 -33.52
C PRO A 22 -8.43 -10.37 -33.16
N SER A 23 -7.78 -9.21 -33.31
CA SER A 23 -8.44 -7.92 -33.22
C SER A 23 -9.27 -7.65 -34.48
N VAL A 24 -10.57 -7.44 -34.32
CA VAL A 24 -11.43 -6.89 -35.38
C VAL A 24 -11.74 -5.42 -35.10
N ALA A 25 -10.98 -4.53 -35.73
CA ALA A 25 -11.36 -3.13 -35.84
C ALA A 25 -12.43 -3.00 -36.93
N SER A 26 -13.64 -2.58 -36.56
CA SER A 26 -14.68 -2.19 -37.52
C SER A 26 -15.17 -0.79 -37.15
N ALA A 27 -14.78 0.19 -37.96
CA ALA A 27 -15.30 1.54 -37.89
C ALA A 27 -16.33 1.70 -39.02
N ALA A 28 -17.59 1.90 -38.66
CA ALA A 28 -18.66 2.22 -39.61
C ALA A 28 -19.62 3.24 -38.97
N ASP A 29 -19.43 4.48 -39.39
CA ASP A 29 -20.43 5.44 -39.83
C ASP A 29 -21.79 5.55 -39.09
N ALA A 30 -22.12 6.77 -38.67
CA ALA A 30 -23.35 7.08 -37.93
C ALA A 30 -24.46 7.64 -38.85
N PRO A 31 -25.70 7.15 -38.77
CA PRO A 31 -26.85 7.81 -39.38
C PRO A 31 -27.58 8.74 -38.38
N GLN A 32 -27.97 9.92 -38.85
CA GLN A 32 -28.84 10.86 -38.12
C GLN A 32 -30.30 10.36 -38.08
N PRO A 33 -31.09 10.72 -37.05
CA PRO A 33 -32.52 10.42 -37.02
C PRO A 33 -33.31 11.38 -37.92
N ALA A 34 -34.06 10.83 -38.87
CA ALA A 34 -35.14 11.53 -39.55
C ALA A 34 -36.42 11.55 -38.68
N GLY A 35 -37.23 12.59 -38.82
CA GLY A 35 -38.43 12.82 -38.00
C GLY A 35 -39.72 12.16 -38.51
N VAL A 36 -40.84 12.87 -38.32
CA VAL A 36 -42.27 12.46 -38.46
C VAL A 36 -42.68 11.37 -37.43
N SER A 37 -43.82 11.42 -36.73
CA SER A 37 -45.01 12.27 -36.88
C SER A 37 -45.65 12.61 -35.53
N GLY A 38 -46.53 13.62 -35.51
CA GLY A 38 -47.52 13.80 -34.46
C GLY A 38 -48.73 14.60 -34.99
N PRO A 39 -49.94 14.04 -34.99
CA PRO A 39 -51.19 14.79 -35.07
C PRO A 39 -51.89 14.80 -33.71
N ASP A 40 -52.49 15.94 -33.33
CA ASP A 40 -53.32 15.99 -32.13
C ASP A 40 -54.60 16.83 -32.33
N THR A 41 -55.68 16.30 -31.76
CA THR A 41 -57.04 16.82 -31.50
C THR A 41 -57.67 17.95 -32.34
N GLY A 42 -58.93 17.69 -32.77
CA GLY A 42 -59.93 18.71 -33.15
C GLY A 42 -61.35 18.16 -32.98
N SER A 43 -62.11 18.70 -32.03
CA SER A 43 -63.47 18.23 -31.67
C SER A 43 -64.57 18.89 -32.53
N GLY A 44 -65.72 18.24 -32.74
CA GLY A 44 -66.86 18.85 -33.45
C GLY A 44 -68.10 17.95 -33.57
N SER A 45 -69.22 18.41 -33.01
CA SER A 45 -70.51 17.70 -32.91
C SER A 45 -71.34 17.58 -34.21
N ALA A 46 -72.27 16.62 -34.23
CA ALA A 46 -73.47 16.56 -35.08
C ALA A 46 -74.46 17.74 -34.79
N PRO A 47 -75.59 17.98 -35.53
CA PRO A 47 -76.38 17.03 -36.32
C PRO A 47 -77.11 17.52 -37.62
N ASP A 48 -77.85 16.58 -38.23
CA ASP A 48 -79.08 16.68 -39.04
C ASP A 48 -79.25 17.71 -40.19
N ALA A 49 -79.41 17.17 -41.42
CA ALA A 49 -80.50 17.53 -42.33
C ALA A 49 -80.69 16.44 -43.42
N ALA A 50 -81.95 16.15 -43.76
CA ALA A 50 -82.39 15.29 -44.87
C ALA A 50 -83.44 16.06 -45.71
N PRO A 51 -84.05 15.50 -46.77
CA PRO A 51 -83.54 14.64 -47.84
C PRO A 51 -83.80 15.26 -49.24
N ASP A 52 -83.33 14.63 -50.33
CA ASP A 52 -84.06 14.67 -51.61
C ASP A 52 -83.90 13.35 -52.39
N ALA A 53 -84.88 13.03 -53.23
CA ALA A 53 -85.10 11.72 -53.83
C ALA A 53 -84.59 11.63 -55.28
N GLY A 54 -84.04 10.47 -55.64
CA GLY A 54 -83.70 10.10 -57.01
C GLY A 54 -83.90 8.60 -57.22
N ALA A 55 -85.04 8.22 -57.83
CA ALA A 55 -85.39 6.82 -58.02
C ALA A 55 -84.51 6.12 -59.07
N GLY A 56 -84.12 4.88 -58.79
CA GLY A 56 -83.34 4.04 -59.69
C GLY A 56 -83.47 2.56 -59.33
N THR A 57 -84.48 1.89 -59.87
CA THR A 57 -84.75 0.47 -59.64
C THR A 57 -83.83 -0.43 -60.46
N THR A 58 -83.07 -1.30 -59.81
CA THR A 58 -82.67 -2.61 -60.37
C THR A 58 -82.61 -3.63 -59.25
N GLU A 59 -83.40 -4.70 -59.37
CA GLU A 59 -83.28 -5.87 -58.51
C GLU A 59 -81.95 -6.60 -58.79
N GLY A 60 -81.28 -7.05 -57.74
CA GLY A 60 -80.02 -7.77 -57.81
C GLY A 60 -79.85 -8.68 -56.61
N SER A 61 -80.43 -9.88 -56.67
CA SER A 61 -80.27 -10.90 -55.65
C SER A 61 -78.83 -11.44 -55.66
N GLY A 62 -78.12 -11.37 -54.53
CA GLY A 62 -76.72 -11.82 -54.48
C GLY A 62 -76.02 -11.62 -53.13
N SER A 63 -76.10 -12.67 -52.29
CA SER A 63 -75.13 -13.07 -51.25
C SER A 63 -73.90 -12.16 -51.02
N GLY A 64 -73.81 -11.52 -49.84
CA GLY A 64 -72.64 -10.72 -49.42
C GLY A 64 -72.40 -10.76 -47.91
N ALA A 65 -71.97 -11.90 -47.37
CA ALA A 65 -71.71 -12.09 -45.93
C ALA A 65 -70.43 -12.91 -45.64
N THR A 66 -69.34 -12.65 -46.38
CA THR A 66 -68.09 -13.43 -46.23
C THR A 66 -66.76 -12.68 -46.49
N GLU A 67 -66.75 -11.34 -46.58
CA GLU A 67 -65.52 -10.59 -46.92
C GLU A 67 -64.73 -10.04 -45.73
N GLY A 68 -65.34 -9.97 -44.53
CA GLY A 68 -64.68 -9.40 -43.34
C GLY A 68 -63.66 -10.32 -42.63
N THR A 69 -63.85 -11.64 -42.72
CA THR A 69 -63.08 -12.62 -41.92
C THR A 69 -61.68 -12.87 -42.47
N GLY A 70 -61.53 -13.06 -43.79
CA GLY A 70 -60.23 -13.35 -44.41
C GLY A 70 -59.21 -12.22 -44.23
N SER A 71 -59.66 -10.96 -44.20
CA SER A 71 -58.78 -9.80 -43.96
C SER A 71 -58.31 -9.71 -42.51
N GLN A 72 -59.17 -10.04 -41.54
CA GLN A 72 -58.79 -10.04 -40.13
C GLN A 72 -57.89 -11.22 -39.78
N GLU A 73 -58.19 -12.42 -40.28
CA GLU A 73 -57.35 -13.60 -40.09
C GLU A 73 -55.93 -13.38 -40.62
N GLN A 74 -55.79 -12.75 -41.80
CA GLN A 74 -54.49 -12.41 -42.38
C GLN A 74 -53.72 -11.40 -41.53
N ARG A 75 -54.40 -10.40 -40.93
CA ARG A 75 -53.78 -9.46 -39.97
C ARG A 75 -53.31 -10.17 -38.70
N ASP A 76 -54.17 -10.97 -38.08
CA ASP A 76 -53.85 -11.66 -36.84
C ASP A 76 -52.72 -12.68 -37.06
N ARG A 77 -52.72 -13.41 -38.19
CA ARG A 77 -51.63 -14.30 -38.62
C ARG A 77 -50.30 -13.55 -38.83
N ALA A 78 -50.33 -12.38 -39.46
CA ALA A 78 -49.14 -11.56 -39.69
C ALA A 78 -48.57 -10.98 -38.38
N GLU A 79 -49.41 -10.59 -37.42
CA GLU A 79 -48.97 -10.12 -36.10
C GLU A 79 -48.32 -11.25 -35.30
N ILE A 80 -48.89 -12.47 -35.31
CA ILE A 80 -48.25 -13.62 -34.66
C ILE A 80 -46.89 -13.92 -35.30
N GLN A 81 -46.79 -13.93 -36.63
CA GLN A 81 -45.50 -14.11 -37.31
C GLN A 81 -44.49 -13.02 -36.96
N ARG A 82 -44.93 -11.76 -36.82
CA ARG A 82 -44.10 -10.64 -36.36
C ARG A 82 -43.60 -10.86 -34.92
N ILE A 83 -44.46 -11.33 -34.01
CA ILE A 83 -44.08 -11.65 -32.62
C ILE A 83 -43.07 -12.81 -32.60
N LEU A 84 -43.29 -13.88 -33.37
CA LEU A 84 -42.39 -15.04 -33.43
C LEU A 84 -41.03 -14.71 -34.05
N ALA A 85 -40.98 -13.73 -34.95
CA ALA A 85 -39.75 -13.22 -35.56
C ALA A 85 -38.90 -12.34 -34.60
N ASP A 86 -39.48 -11.85 -33.50
CA ASP A 86 -38.71 -11.16 -32.46
C ASP A 86 -37.82 -12.17 -31.70
N LYS A 87 -36.54 -11.82 -31.55
CA LYS A 87 -35.55 -12.63 -30.82
C LYS A 87 -35.81 -12.63 -29.32
N GLU A 88 -36.46 -11.60 -28.78
CA GLU A 88 -36.80 -11.51 -27.37
C GLU A 88 -38.00 -12.38 -26.96
N THR A 89 -38.76 -12.89 -27.95
CA THR A 89 -39.88 -13.82 -27.74
C THR A 89 -39.40 -15.12 -27.09
N GLY A 90 -39.92 -15.38 -25.90
CA GLY A 90 -39.56 -16.54 -25.08
C GLY A 90 -40.14 -17.86 -25.61
N PRO A 91 -39.74 -18.99 -25.00
CA PRO A 91 -40.17 -20.32 -25.43
C PRO A 91 -41.69 -20.53 -25.36
N GLY A 92 -42.35 -20.12 -24.27
CA GLY A 92 -43.80 -20.33 -24.09
C GLY A 92 -44.63 -19.56 -25.10
N VAL A 93 -44.27 -18.30 -25.36
CA VAL A 93 -44.92 -17.48 -26.40
C VAL A 93 -44.66 -18.06 -27.80
N ARG A 94 -43.47 -18.64 -28.04
CA ARG A 94 -43.14 -19.25 -29.32
C ARG A 94 -43.97 -20.51 -29.59
N GLU A 95 -44.01 -21.43 -28.63
CA GLU A 95 -44.79 -22.68 -28.73
C GLU A 95 -46.29 -22.41 -28.93
N ALA A 96 -46.87 -21.51 -28.13
CA ALA A 96 -48.28 -21.13 -28.24
C ALA A 96 -48.59 -20.41 -29.58
N GLY A 97 -47.69 -19.52 -30.05
CA GLY A 97 -47.87 -18.83 -31.33
C GLY A 97 -47.75 -19.77 -32.54
N GLU A 98 -46.81 -20.71 -32.51
CA GLU A 98 -46.65 -21.74 -33.56
C GLU A 98 -47.86 -22.69 -33.62
N LYS A 99 -48.42 -23.04 -32.45
CA LYS A 99 -49.68 -23.80 -32.33
C LYS A 99 -50.87 -22.99 -32.89
N ALA A 100 -50.99 -21.71 -32.55
CA ALA A 100 -52.05 -20.85 -33.06
C ALA A 100 -52.01 -20.69 -34.59
N LEU A 101 -50.81 -20.57 -35.18
CA LEU A 101 -50.61 -20.49 -36.64
C LEU A 101 -51.05 -21.75 -37.40
N GLN A 102 -51.18 -22.90 -36.73
CA GLN A 102 -51.71 -24.16 -37.28
C GLN A 102 -53.23 -24.30 -37.10
N GLY A 103 -53.85 -23.41 -36.32
CA GLY A 103 -55.27 -23.43 -36.00
C GLY A 103 -56.16 -22.60 -36.93
N SER A 104 -57.37 -22.33 -36.44
CA SER A 104 -58.39 -21.50 -37.08
C SER A 104 -58.22 -20.01 -36.76
N ALA A 105 -58.99 -19.15 -37.44
CA ALA A 105 -59.06 -17.72 -37.13
C ALA A 105 -59.42 -17.42 -35.66
N ALA A 106 -60.19 -18.31 -35.00
CA ALA A 106 -60.51 -18.17 -33.59
C ALA A 106 -59.31 -18.47 -32.68
N ASP A 107 -58.44 -19.41 -33.08
CA ASP A 107 -57.22 -19.77 -32.34
C ASP A 107 -56.17 -18.66 -32.44
N LEU A 108 -56.01 -18.03 -33.62
CA LEU A 108 -55.16 -16.84 -33.78
C LEU A 108 -55.61 -15.71 -32.84
N ARG A 109 -56.93 -15.47 -32.78
CA ARG A 109 -57.54 -14.44 -31.91
C ARG A 109 -57.36 -14.76 -30.43
N HIS A 110 -57.63 -16.01 -30.04
CA HIS A 110 -57.46 -16.48 -28.67
C HIS A 110 -56.00 -16.39 -28.20
N PHE A 111 -55.05 -16.71 -29.06
CA PHE A 111 -53.64 -16.51 -28.76
C PHE A 111 -53.33 -15.04 -28.51
N LEU A 112 -53.69 -14.12 -29.42
CA LEU A 112 -53.35 -12.70 -29.29
C LEU A 112 -53.99 -12.05 -28.06
N ASP A 113 -55.25 -12.39 -27.75
CA ASP A 113 -56.01 -11.75 -26.67
C ASP A 113 -55.84 -12.43 -25.30
N VAL A 114 -55.47 -13.73 -25.23
CA VAL A 114 -55.44 -14.52 -23.99
C VAL A 114 -54.10 -15.26 -23.79
N GLU A 115 -53.70 -16.17 -24.66
CA GLU A 115 -52.48 -16.98 -24.40
C GLU A 115 -51.21 -16.11 -24.41
N LEU A 116 -51.12 -15.08 -25.26
CA LEU A 116 -49.96 -14.21 -25.41
C LEU A 116 -49.57 -13.47 -24.11
N PRO A 117 -50.46 -12.75 -23.38
CA PRO A 117 -50.10 -12.14 -22.11
C PRO A 117 -49.77 -13.18 -21.03
N GLU A 118 -50.44 -14.33 -20.98
CA GLU A 118 -50.16 -15.41 -20.02
C GLU A 118 -48.78 -16.02 -20.24
N GLN A 119 -48.46 -16.42 -21.48
CA GLN A 119 -47.16 -16.99 -21.82
C GLN A 119 -46.03 -15.96 -21.67
N ARG A 120 -46.27 -14.67 -21.97
CA ARG A 120 -45.31 -13.60 -21.68
C ARG A 120 -45.03 -13.47 -20.19
N ALA A 121 -46.04 -13.62 -19.32
CA ALA A 121 -45.84 -13.60 -17.87
C ALA A 121 -45.01 -14.81 -17.40
N VAL A 122 -45.26 -16.00 -17.92
CA VAL A 122 -44.47 -17.22 -17.65
C VAL A 122 -43.02 -17.06 -18.10
N ASP A 123 -42.79 -16.67 -19.36
CA ASP A 123 -41.44 -16.47 -19.92
C ASP A 123 -40.67 -15.37 -19.15
N ASN A 124 -41.32 -14.26 -18.79
CA ASN A 124 -40.72 -13.19 -18.01
C ASN A 124 -40.35 -13.65 -16.59
N ARG A 125 -41.20 -14.44 -15.92
CA ARG A 125 -40.88 -15.06 -14.63
C ARG A 125 -39.62 -15.93 -14.73
N VAL A 126 -39.51 -16.76 -15.77
CA VAL A 126 -38.33 -17.59 -16.02
C VAL A 126 -37.08 -16.73 -16.26
N LYS A 127 -37.16 -15.67 -17.09
CA LYS A 127 -36.06 -14.69 -17.28
C LYS A 127 -35.61 -14.09 -15.93
N VAL A 128 -36.53 -13.69 -15.06
CA VAL A 128 -36.18 -13.15 -13.72
C VAL A 128 -35.55 -14.21 -12.81
N PHE A 129 -36.00 -15.46 -12.82
CA PHE A 129 -35.34 -16.53 -12.06
C PHE A 129 -33.90 -16.83 -12.54
N GLN A 130 -33.62 -16.71 -13.84
CA GLN A 130 -32.26 -16.85 -14.38
C GLN A 130 -31.34 -15.70 -13.92
N ILE A 131 -31.84 -14.46 -13.99
CA ILE A 131 -31.14 -13.26 -13.49
C ILE A 131 -30.91 -13.37 -11.97
N LEU A 132 -31.92 -13.80 -11.22
CA LEU A 132 -31.82 -14.06 -9.78
C LEU A 132 -30.76 -15.11 -9.43
N SER A 133 -30.57 -16.12 -10.27
CA SER A 133 -29.62 -17.21 -10.00
C SER A 133 -28.16 -16.84 -10.28
N THR A 134 -27.93 -15.73 -10.99
CA THR A 134 -26.59 -15.33 -11.48
C THR A 134 -26.19 -13.90 -11.07
N GLY A 135 -27.14 -13.08 -10.61
CA GLY A 135 -26.90 -11.71 -10.19
C GLY A 135 -26.22 -11.58 -8.83
N GLY A 136 -25.63 -10.40 -8.59
CA GLY A 136 -25.08 -10.01 -7.29
C GLY A 136 -26.17 -9.71 -6.25
N PRO A 137 -25.77 -9.40 -5.00
CA PRO A 137 -26.71 -9.21 -3.88
C PRO A 137 -27.85 -8.21 -4.14
N ALA A 138 -27.58 -7.07 -4.78
CA ALA A 138 -28.59 -6.07 -5.10
C ALA A 138 -29.51 -6.55 -6.23
N VAL A 139 -28.96 -7.15 -7.31
CA VAL A 139 -29.76 -7.77 -8.38
C VAL A 139 -30.68 -8.86 -7.82
N GLN A 140 -30.18 -9.72 -6.93
CA GLN A 140 -30.99 -10.76 -6.28
C GLN A 140 -32.12 -10.18 -5.42
N LYS A 141 -31.84 -9.12 -4.67
CA LYS A 141 -32.84 -8.42 -3.83
C LYS A 141 -33.94 -7.81 -4.71
N ALA A 142 -33.57 -7.13 -5.79
CA ALA A 142 -34.50 -6.50 -6.72
C ALA A 142 -35.34 -7.55 -7.48
N ALA A 143 -34.72 -8.64 -7.97
CA ALA A 143 -35.42 -9.75 -8.62
C ALA A 143 -36.44 -10.43 -7.69
N LYS A 144 -36.08 -10.70 -6.43
CA LYS A 144 -37.01 -11.23 -5.42
C LYS A 144 -38.18 -10.28 -5.16
N ALA A 145 -37.93 -8.98 -5.04
CA ALA A 145 -38.99 -7.97 -4.86
C ALA A 145 -39.95 -7.93 -6.05
N ALA A 146 -39.44 -7.99 -7.28
CA ALA A 146 -40.25 -8.04 -8.50
C ALA A 146 -41.13 -9.30 -8.57
N LEU A 147 -40.56 -10.48 -8.29
CA LEU A 147 -41.30 -11.75 -8.25
C LEU A 147 -42.42 -11.75 -7.21
N LEU A 148 -42.24 -11.09 -6.07
CA LEU A 148 -43.27 -10.93 -5.03
C LEU A 148 -44.36 -9.92 -5.39
N ALA A 149 -44.03 -8.88 -6.17
CA ALA A 149 -44.96 -7.81 -6.54
C ALA A 149 -45.79 -8.11 -7.81
N GLY A 150 -45.45 -9.16 -8.57
CA GLY A 150 -46.24 -9.65 -9.71
C GLY A 150 -45.80 -9.11 -11.08
N ASP A 151 -46.55 -9.48 -12.11
CA ASP A 151 -46.03 -9.49 -13.50
C ASP A 151 -45.73 -8.08 -14.06
N ALA A 152 -46.40 -7.03 -13.56
CA ALA A 152 -46.06 -5.64 -13.86
C ALA A 152 -44.68 -5.24 -13.30
N ALA A 153 -44.37 -5.63 -12.05
CA ALA A 153 -43.09 -5.36 -11.42
C ALA A 153 -41.97 -6.21 -12.02
N ILE A 154 -42.25 -7.46 -12.41
CA ILE A 154 -41.36 -8.32 -13.19
C ILE A 154 -41.00 -7.64 -14.52
N THR A 155 -41.98 -7.09 -15.24
CA THR A 155 -41.77 -6.39 -16.51
C THR A 155 -40.90 -5.15 -16.32
N GLU A 156 -41.14 -4.35 -15.28
CA GLU A 156 -40.32 -3.17 -15.00
C GLU A 156 -38.90 -3.53 -14.54
N PHE A 157 -38.74 -4.58 -13.72
CA PHE A 157 -37.42 -5.09 -13.34
C PHE A 157 -36.61 -5.55 -14.55
N LEU A 158 -37.23 -6.26 -15.51
CA LEU A 158 -36.57 -6.68 -16.75
C LEU A 158 -36.17 -5.48 -17.64
N LYS A 159 -36.95 -4.40 -17.65
CA LYS A 159 -36.66 -3.19 -18.44
C LYS A 159 -35.57 -2.31 -17.82
N THR A 160 -35.64 -2.03 -16.52
CA THR A 160 -34.84 -0.98 -15.86
C THR A 160 -34.22 -1.45 -14.54
N GLY A 161 -34.99 -2.18 -13.72
CA GLY A 161 -34.60 -2.52 -12.35
C GLY A 161 -33.36 -3.41 -12.26
N GLN A 162 -33.19 -4.37 -13.19
CA GLN A 162 -32.02 -5.25 -13.21
C GLN A 162 -30.71 -4.50 -13.46
N TYR A 163 -30.74 -3.45 -14.29
CA TYR A 163 -29.55 -2.66 -14.63
C TYR A 163 -29.20 -1.70 -13.50
N THR A 164 -30.20 -1.08 -12.88
CA THR A 164 -30.02 -0.23 -11.70
C THR A 164 -29.43 -1.02 -10.53
N ALA A 165 -29.95 -2.22 -10.28
CA ALA A 165 -29.44 -3.09 -9.22
C ALA A 165 -28.04 -3.65 -9.54
N ARG A 166 -27.73 -3.92 -10.82
CA ARG A 166 -26.38 -4.32 -11.23
C ARG A 166 -25.37 -3.19 -11.03
N ALA A 167 -25.75 -1.95 -11.32
CA ALA A 167 -24.91 -0.79 -11.06
C ALA A 167 -24.61 -0.60 -9.56
N GLU A 168 -25.56 -0.94 -8.66
CA GLU A 168 -25.27 -0.97 -7.21
C GLU A 168 -24.24 -2.07 -6.85
N ASP A 169 -24.38 -3.28 -7.42
CA ASP A 169 -23.42 -4.37 -7.20
C ASP A 169 -22.02 -4.03 -7.74
N GLU A 170 -21.93 -3.34 -8.89
CA GLU A 170 -20.69 -2.85 -9.49
C GLU A 170 -20.03 -1.73 -8.66
N ASP A 171 -20.79 -0.71 -8.25
CA ASP A 171 -20.31 0.38 -7.38
C ASP A 171 -19.80 -0.19 -6.04
N ARG A 172 -20.51 -1.16 -5.46
CA ARG A 172 -20.11 -1.84 -4.22
C ARG A 172 -18.79 -2.59 -4.38
N ALA A 173 -18.65 -3.38 -5.45
CA ALA A 173 -17.44 -4.15 -5.73
C ALA A 173 -16.20 -3.25 -5.98
N GLU A 174 -16.38 -2.11 -6.64
CA GLU A 174 -15.29 -1.14 -6.84
C GLU A 174 -14.83 -0.51 -5.52
N ILE A 175 -15.75 -0.19 -4.60
CA ILE A 175 -15.39 0.32 -3.26
C ILE A 175 -14.64 -0.77 -2.47
N GLU A 176 -15.13 -2.01 -2.46
CA GLU A 176 -14.44 -3.13 -1.79
C GLU A 176 -13.03 -3.35 -2.37
N ARG A 177 -12.86 -3.22 -3.69
CA ARG A 177 -11.56 -3.29 -4.36
C ARG A 177 -10.62 -2.16 -3.94
N ILE A 178 -11.12 -0.93 -3.77
CA ILE A 178 -10.34 0.21 -3.26
C ILE A 178 -9.93 -0.03 -1.80
N LEU A 179 -10.84 -0.56 -0.96
CA LEU A 179 -10.55 -0.84 0.46
C LEU A 179 -9.57 -1.99 0.66
N ALA A 180 -9.49 -2.93 -0.29
CA ALA A 180 -8.53 -4.03 -0.28
C ALA A 180 -7.08 -3.60 -0.63
N ASP A 181 -6.89 -2.44 -1.26
CA ASP A 181 -5.56 -1.89 -1.52
C ASP A 181 -4.90 -1.39 -0.22
N LYS A 182 -3.66 -1.82 0.00
CA LYS A 182 -2.87 -1.47 1.19
C LYS A 182 -2.43 -0.01 1.17
N GLU A 183 -2.23 0.58 -0.02
CA GLU A 183 -1.84 1.98 -0.18
C GLU A 183 -3.01 2.95 0.01
N THR A 184 -4.26 2.46 0.09
CA THR A 184 -5.43 3.30 0.37
C THR A 184 -5.29 4.00 1.72
N GLY A 185 -5.42 5.33 1.72
CA GLY A 185 -5.26 6.15 2.91
C GLY A 185 -6.39 5.99 3.93
N ARG A 186 -6.25 6.64 5.09
CA ARG A 186 -7.18 6.47 6.21
C ARG A 186 -8.54 7.12 5.92
N GLY A 187 -8.55 8.34 5.37
CA GLY A 187 -9.77 9.05 4.99
C GLY A 187 -10.59 8.27 3.96
N VAL A 188 -9.92 7.75 2.92
CA VAL A 188 -10.57 6.90 1.91
C VAL A 188 -11.14 5.62 2.54
N ARG A 189 -10.43 4.98 3.48
CA ARG A 189 -10.96 3.78 4.16
C ARG A 189 -12.20 4.07 4.99
N GLU A 190 -12.17 5.12 5.82
CA GLU A 190 -13.31 5.49 6.68
C GLU A 190 -14.53 5.90 5.87
N ALA A 191 -14.35 6.70 4.82
CA ALA A 191 -15.42 7.12 3.92
C ALA A 191 -15.99 5.94 3.09
N GLY A 192 -15.14 5.06 2.54
CA GLY A 192 -15.58 3.89 1.79
C GLY A 192 -16.36 2.89 2.65
N GLN A 193 -15.91 2.66 3.89
CA GLN A 193 -16.65 1.81 4.85
C GLN A 193 -18.02 2.40 5.23
N LYS A 194 -18.12 3.72 5.36
CA LYS A 194 -19.39 4.43 5.57
C LYS A 194 -20.31 4.28 4.36
N ALA A 195 -19.79 4.45 3.14
CA ALA A 195 -20.55 4.30 1.90
C ALA A 195 -21.11 2.87 1.73
N LEU A 196 -20.33 1.83 2.02
CA LEU A 196 -20.77 0.42 1.96
C LEU A 196 -21.96 0.10 2.89
N GLN A 197 -22.12 0.85 3.99
CA GLN A 197 -23.24 0.73 4.93
C GLN A 197 -24.48 1.54 4.50
N GLY A 198 -24.36 2.37 3.45
CA GLY A 198 -25.41 3.23 2.92
C GLY A 198 -26.21 2.62 1.77
N THR A 199 -26.86 3.51 1.02
CA THR A 199 -27.66 3.23 -0.16
C THR A 199 -26.81 3.23 -1.45
N ALA A 200 -27.38 2.78 -2.58
CA ALA A 200 -26.75 2.90 -3.89
C ALA A 200 -26.30 4.34 -4.23
N ALA A 201 -27.06 5.35 -3.79
CA ALA A 201 -26.69 6.75 -3.97
C ALA A 201 -25.46 7.14 -3.13
N ASP A 202 -25.29 6.58 -1.94
CA ASP A 202 -24.12 6.81 -1.09
C ASP A 202 -22.86 6.14 -1.66
N LEU A 203 -22.98 4.93 -2.24
CA LEU A 203 -21.89 4.27 -2.97
C LEU A 203 -21.39 5.16 -4.12
N ARG A 204 -22.32 5.63 -4.95
CA ARG A 204 -22.01 6.48 -6.12
C ARG A 204 -21.45 7.84 -5.71
N HIS A 205 -22.04 8.48 -4.70
CA HIS A 205 -21.54 9.74 -4.17
C HIS A 205 -20.12 9.60 -3.61
N PHE A 206 -19.81 8.49 -2.95
CA PHE A 206 -18.45 8.22 -2.53
C PHE A 206 -17.50 8.09 -3.73
N LEU A 207 -17.81 7.26 -4.73
CA LEU A 207 -16.94 7.04 -5.89
C LEU A 207 -16.69 8.32 -6.71
N GLU A 208 -17.73 9.12 -6.95
CA GLU A 208 -17.68 10.31 -7.81
C GLU A 208 -17.18 11.56 -7.07
N VAL A 209 -17.51 11.74 -5.79
CA VAL A 209 -17.35 13.03 -5.08
C VAL A 209 -16.45 12.94 -3.85
N GLU A 210 -16.63 11.95 -2.96
CA GLU A 210 -15.80 11.86 -1.75
C GLU A 210 -14.41 11.28 -2.05
N LEU A 211 -14.31 10.24 -2.88
CA LEU A 211 -13.07 9.51 -3.16
C LEU A 211 -11.94 10.40 -3.70
N PRO A 212 -12.15 11.34 -4.65
CA PRO A 212 -11.09 12.27 -5.07
C PRO A 212 -10.61 13.18 -3.94
N ARG A 213 -11.54 13.67 -3.10
CA ARG A 213 -11.24 14.57 -1.96
C ARG A 213 -10.47 13.84 -0.87
N GLN A 214 -10.97 12.68 -0.44
CA GLN A 214 -10.32 11.85 0.57
C GLN A 214 -8.92 11.40 0.12
N ARG A 215 -8.72 11.09 -1.17
CA ARG A 215 -7.39 10.83 -1.74
C ARG A 215 -6.48 12.05 -1.68
N ALA A 216 -6.98 13.25 -1.98
CA ALA A 216 -6.20 14.48 -1.84
C ALA A 216 -5.78 14.70 -0.38
N ASP A 217 -6.72 14.62 0.57
CA ASP A 217 -6.46 14.78 2.01
C ASP A 217 -5.46 13.75 2.54
N ASP A 218 -5.63 12.46 2.24
CA ASP A 218 -4.69 11.40 2.63
C ASP A 218 -3.28 11.62 2.03
N ASN A 219 -3.20 12.10 0.78
CA ASN A 219 -1.93 12.47 0.16
C ASN A 219 -1.29 13.68 0.83
N ARG A 220 -2.06 14.73 1.18
CA ARG A 220 -1.56 15.87 1.97
C ARG A 220 -0.99 15.39 3.30
N VAL A 221 -1.70 14.51 4.02
CA VAL A 221 -1.20 13.92 5.28
C VAL A 221 0.10 13.14 5.07
N LYS A 222 0.22 12.33 4.01
CA LYS A 222 1.45 11.58 3.67
C LYS A 222 2.64 12.52 3.42
N VAL A 223 2.43 13.62 2.69
CA VAL A 223 3.48 14.63 2.45
C VAL A 223 3.84 15.41 3.73
N ALA A 224 2.87 15.73 4.59
CA ALA A 224 3.15 16.40 5.86
C ALA A 224 3.96 15.51 6.82
N GLN A 225 3.72 14.20 6.82
CA GLN A 225 4.55 13.22 7.55
C GLN A 225 5.99 13.21 7.01
N LEU A 226 6.16 13.13 5.68
CA LEU A 226 7.48 13.18 5.02
C LEU A 226 8.22 14.51 5.27
N LEU A 227 7.51 15.63 5.35
CA LEU A 227 8.07 16.94 5.73
C LEU A 227 8.55 16.96 7.20
N SER A 228 7.89 16.22 8.09
CA SER A 228 8.34 16.09 9.48
C SER A 228 9.56 15.16 9.61
N SER A 229 9.51 13.95 9.01
CA SER A 229 10.47 12.88 9.27
C SER A 229 11.60 12.74 8.23
N GLY A 230 11.45 13.31 7.02
CA GLY A 230 12.40 13.14 5.92
C GLY A 230 13.76 13.81 6.15
N GLY A 231 14.71 13.55 5.27
CA GLY A 231 15.99 14.27 5.26
C GLY A 231 15.86 15.67 4.65
N ARG A 232 16.99 16.31 4.36
CA ARG A 232 17.01 17.71 3.88
C ARG A 232 16.34 17.82 2.51
N ALA A 233 16.68 16.94 1.56
CA ALA A 233 16.14 16.97 0.22
C ALA A 233 14.64 16.63 0.20
N VAL A 234 14.21 15.62 0.98
CA VAL A 234 12.79 15.26 1.11
C VAL A 234 11.98 16.41 1.72
N ARG A 235 12.49 17.09 2.75
CA ARG A 235 11.81 18.26 3.34
C ARG A 235 11.66 19.42 2.37
N GLU A 236 12.72 19.76 1.63
CA GLU A 236 12.66 20.85 0.65
C GLU A 236 11.69 20.55 -0.50
N ALA A 237 11.63 19.30 -0.96
CA ALA A 237 10.68 18.87 -2.00
C ALA A 237 9.24 18.79 -1.47
N ALA A 238 9.03 18.24 -0.27
CA ALA A 238 7.71 18.17 0.37
C ALA A 238 7.15 19.58 0.68
N GLY A 239 8.01 20.53 1.07
CA GLY A 239 7.62 21.93 1.28
C GLY A 239 7.09 22.58 0.00
N ARG A 240 7.84 22.49 -1.11
CA ARG A 240 7.38 22.99 -2.42
C ARG A 240 6.08 22.34 -2.89
N ALA A 241 5.86 21.06 -2.57
CA ALA A 241 4.62 20.36 -2.89
C ALA A 241 3.44 20.86 -2.04
N MET A 242 3.68 21.18 -0.76
CA MET A 242 2.69 21.74 0.17
C MET A 242 2.24 23.16 -0.21
N ASP A 243 3.15 23.97 -0.72
CA ASP A 243 2.86 25.31 -1.26
C ASP A 243 2.03 25.27 -2.57
N GLY A 244 1.85 24.08 -3.15
CA GLY A 244 1.13 23.84 -4.40
C GLY A 244 -0.28 23.23 -4.26
N ASP A 245 -0.82 22.86 -5.41
CA ASP A 245 -2.10 22.17 -5.53
C ASP A 245 -1.97 20.65 -5.32
N ASP A 246 -3.09 19.92 -5.42
CA ASP A 246 -3.09 18.46 -5.23
C ASP A 246 -2.33 17.73 -6.35
N ALA A 247 -2.15 18.36 -7.53
CA ALA A 247 -1.32 17.83 -8.60
C ALA A 247 0.17 17.93 -8.26
N ALA A 248 0.62 19.02 -7.65
CA ALA A 248 1.99 19.15 -7.11
C ALA A 248 2.28 18.10 -6.03
N ILE A 249 1.33 17.84 -5.13
CA ILE A 249 1.42 16.79 -4.10
C ILE A 249 1.50 15.39 -4.71
N LEU A 250 0.64 15.07 -5.68
CA LEU A 250 0.68 13.79 -6.40
C LEU A 250 1.98 13.60 -7.18
N LYS A 251 2.48 14.66 -7.83
CA LYS A 251 3.76 14.64 -8.54
C LYS A 251 4.92 14.40 -7.58
N PHE A 252 4.95 15.08 -6.43
CA PHE A 252 5.96 14.86 -5.41
C PHE A 252 5.96 13.40 -4.94
N LEU A 253 4.80 12.85 -4.56
CA LEU A 253 4.70 11.47 -4.06
C LEU A 253 5.12 10.43 -5.10
N LYS A 254 4.87 10.66 -6.39
CA LYS A 254 5.18 9.71 -7.48
C LYS A 254 6.59 9.84 -8.05
N GLU A 255 7.10 11.06 -8.18
CA GLU A 255 8.30 11.34 -8.99
C GLU A 255 9.46 11.96 -8.18
N GLU A 256 9.17 12.90 -7.28
CA GLU A 256 10.22 13.67 -6.60
C GLU A 256 10.66 13.01 -5.29
N TRP A 257 9.74 12.40 -4.53
CA TRP A 257 10.04 11.76 -3.24
C TRP A 257 11.09 10.65 -3.37
N PRO A 258 11.01 9.68 -4.31
CA PRO A 258 12.05 8.65 -4.46
C PRO A 258 13.44 9.23 -4.78
N ARG A 259 13.49 10.31 -5.57
CA ARG A 259 14.76 10.99 -5.93
C ARG A 259 15.35 11.74 -4.73
N ALA A 260 14.52 12.50 -4.02
CA ALA A 260 14.92 13.22 -2.83
C ALA A 260 15.36 12.27 -1.70
N GLN A 261 14.65 11.15 -1.52
CA GLN A 261 15.02 10.09 -0.58
C GLN A 261 16.35 9.43 -0.95
N ALA A 262 16.62 9.21 -2.24
CA ALA A 262 17.91 8.69 -2.71
C ALA A 262 19.07 9.65 -2.43
N GLU A 263 18.86 10.97 -2.60
CA GLU A 263 19.84 12.00 -2.24
C GLU A 263 20.14 12.00 -0.73
N ASP A 264 19.09 12.08 0.10
CA ASP A 264 19.21 12.03 1.57
C ASP A 264 19.89 10.74 2.05
N ASN A 265 19.57 9.59 1.43
CA ASN A 265 20.21 8.31 1.73
C ASN A 265 21.71 8.31 1.38
N ARG A 266 22.10 8.87 0.22
CA ARG A 266 23.53 8.98 -0.14
C ARG A 266 24.28 9.89 0.81
N VAL A 267 23.68 11.02 1.23
CA VAL A 267 24.25 11.89 2.27
C VAL A 267 24.39 11.14 3.60
N ALA A 268 23.41 10.34 4.00
CA ALA A 268 23.50 9.53 5.23
C ALA A 268 24.67 8.54 5.19
N VAL A 269 24.93 7.88 4.05
CA VAL A 269 26.11 6.99 3.90
C VAL A 269 27.42 7.77 3.95
N LEU A 270 27.49 8.96 3.33
CA LEU A 270 28.68 9.82 3.41
C LEU A 270 28.95 10.31 4.85
N VAL A 271 27.91 10.61 5.64
CA VAL A 271 28.04 10.95 7.07
C VAL A 271 28.55 9.75 7.89
N ILE A 272 28.14 8.52 7.56
CA ILE A 272 28.70 7.30 8.18
C ILE A 272 30.19 7.16 7.84
N LEU A 273 30.58 7.35 6.58
CA LEU A 273 31.98 7.27 6.14
C LEU A 273 32.86 8.39 6.73
N ALA A 274 32.29 9.55 7.04
CA ALA A 274 33.00 10.66 7.68
C ALA A 274 33.27 10.42 9.19
N ASN A 275 32.58 9.47 9.82
CA ASN A 275 32.81 9.14 11.22
C ASN A 275 34.05 8.26 11.39
N LYS A 276 35.01 8.71 12.21
CA LYS A 276 36.27 8.01 12.50
C LYS A 276 36.10 6.70 13.26
N ASP A 277 34.98 6.50 13.94
CA ASP A 277 34.65 5.25 14.64
C ASP A 277 34.01 4.18 13.73
N THR A 278 33.76 4.51 12.46
CA THR A 278 33.23 3.54 11.48
C THR A 278 34.28 2.48 11.15
N GLY A 279 33.92 1.22 11.38
CA GLY A 279 34.83 0.09 11.17
C GLY A 279 35.02 -0.29 9.69
N PRO A 280 35.95 -1.22 9.41
CA PRO A 280 36.33 -1.61 8.06
C PRO A 280 35.17 -2.27 7.29
N HIS A 281 34.35 -3.11 7.94
CA HIS A 281 33.27 -3.82 7.24
C HIS A 281 32.13 -2.88 6.84
N VAL A 282 31.77 -1.92 7.69
CA VAL A 282 30.83 -0.85 7.34
C VAL A 282 31.42 0.05 6.24
N THR A 283 32.71 0.36 6.29
CA THR A 283 33.38 1.22 5.29
C THR A 283 33.37 0.62 3.88
N GLU A 284 33.77 -0.65 3.74
CA GLU A 284 33.80 -1.36 2.45
C GLU A 284 32.40 -1.44 1.83
N ALA A 285 31.40 -1.84 2.61
CA ALA A 285 30.03 -1.97 2.15
C ALA A 285 29.39 -0.60 1.82
N ALA A 286 29.69 0.44 2.59
CA ALA A 286 29.24 1.82 2.32
C ALA A 286 29.78 2.35 0.99
N GLN A 287 31.06 2.14 0.69
CA GLN A 287 31.67 2.51 -0.59
C GLN A 287 31.01 1.75 -1.75
N LYS A 288 30.89 0.43 -1.62
CA LYS A 288 30.22 -0.43 -2.62
C LYS A 288 28.76 -0.02 -2.86
N ALA A 289 28.04 0.41 -1.83
CA ALA A 289 26.67 0.89 -1.96
C ALA A 289 26.60 2.24 -2.68
N LEU A 290 27.56 3.16 -2.42
CA LEU A 290 27.65 4.44 -3.12
C LEU A 290 28.01 4.29 -4.62
N ASP A 291 28.77 3.27 -4.98
CA ASP A 291 29.08 2.93 -6.38
C ASP A 291 27.89 2.24 -7.10
N GLY A 292 26.87 1.82 -6.36
CA GLY A 292 25.69 1.12 -6.86
C GLY A 292 24.47 2.00 -7.12
N THR A 293 23.30 1.36 -7.12
CA THR A 293 21.99 1.99 -7.36
C THR A 293 21.43 2.71 -6.11
N ALA A 294 20.34 3.48 -6.26
CA ALA A 294 19.65 4.08 -5.11
C ALA A 294 19.09 2.98 -4.17
N GLU A 295 18.65 1.87 -4.75
CA GLU A 295 18.18 0.67 -4.08
C GLU A 295 19.32 -0.01 -3.30
N ASP A 296 20.55 -0.03 -3.82
CA ASP A 296 21.72 -0.53 -3.08
C ASP A 296 22.06 0.33 -1.86
N VAL A 297 22.00 1.66 -2.00
CA VAL A 297 22.20 2.60 -0.89
C VAL A 297 21.14 2.40 0.20
N ALA A 298 19.86 2.28 -0.19
CA ALA A 298 18.76 2.02 0.75
C ALA A 298 18.93 0.65 1.45
N ARG A 299 19.21 -0.41 0.68
CA ARG A 299 19.44 -1.77 1.17
C ARG A 299 20.63 -1.84 2.14
N PHE A 300 21.71 -1.10 1.86
CA PHE A 300 22.83 -0.97 2.78
C PHE A 300 22.40 -0.35 4.11
N LEU A 301 21.74 0.82 4.07
CA LEU A 301 21.30 1.54 5.28
C LEU A 301 20.32 0.74 6.14
N GLU A 302 19.35 0.08 5.52
CA GLU A 302 18.27 -0.62 6.22
C GLU A 302 18.64 -2.05 6.66
N VAL A 303 19.38 -2.81 5.83
CA VAL A 303 19.52 -4.27 5.99
C VAL A 303 20.94 -4.71 6.36
N GLU A 304 21.97 -4.04 5.83
CA GLU A 304 23.37 -4.44 6.02
C GLU A 304 24.03 -3.70 7.19
N LEU A 305 23.87 -2.38 7.26
CA LEU A 305 24.51 -1.49 8.23
C LEU A 305 24.38 -1.95 9.70
N PRO A 306 23.22 -2.42 10.21
CA PRO A 306 23.12 -2.91 11.58
C PRO A 306 24.01 -4.14 11.84
N LYS A 307 24.07 -5.06 10.89
CA LYS A 307 24.83 -6.32 10.98
C LYS A 307 26.33 -6.06 10.87
N LEU A 308 26.73 -5.18 9.96
CA LEU A 308 28.12 -4.78 9.76
C LEU A 308 28.64 -4.02 10.99
N ARG A 309 27.84 -3.12 11.58
CA ARG A 309 28.17 -2.47 12.87
C ARG A 309 28.35 -3.47 14.00
N ALA A 310 27.49 -4.48 14.12
CA ALA A 310 27.66 -5.53 15.12
C ALA A 310 28.99 -6.31 14.92
N SER A 311 29.33 -6.62 13.66
CA SER A 311 30.61 -7.27 13.31
C SER A 311 31.82 -6.40 13.64
N ASP A 312 31.84 -5.14 13.21
CA ASP A 312 32.92 -4.19 13.50
C ASP A 312 33.07 -3.94 15.01
N ASN A 313 31.96 -3.82 15.74
CA ASN A 313 31.96 -3.69 17.20
C ASN A 313 32.57 -4.93 17.88
N ARG A 314 32.23 -6.15 17.45
CA ARG A 314 32.84 -7.39 17.96
C ARG A 314 34.36 -7.40 17.73
N VAL A 315 34.82 -7.01 16.54
CA VAL A 315 36.26 -6.87 16.25
C VAL A 315 36.94 -5.83 17.16
N LYS A 316 36.31 -4.66 17.36
CA LYS A 316 36.82 -3.61 18.26
C LYS A 316 36.93 -4.08 19.71
N VAL A 317 35.97 -4.85 20.22
CA VAL A 317 36.04 -5.44 21.57
C VAL A 317 37.12 -6.50 21.69
N SER A 318 37.33 -7.36 20.68
CA SER A 318 38.43 -8.33 20.67
C SER A 318 39.80 -7.64 20.73
N GLN A 319 40.02 -6.60 19.93
CA GLN A 319 41.26 -5.81 19.95
C GLN A 319 41.50 -5.14 21.31
N ILE A 320 40.44 -4.67 21.97
CA ILE A 320 40.49 -4.15 23.34
C ILE A 320 40.83 -5.25 24.36
N ALA A 321 40.33 -6.48 24.19
CA ALA A 321 40.65 -7.61 25.06
C ALA A 321 42.12 -8.06 24.94
N GLU A 322 42.67 -8.00 23.73
CA GLU A 322 44.08 -8.33 23.45
C GLU A 322 45.03 -7.30 24.07
N THR A 323 44.77 -6.01 23.84
CA THR A 323 45.63 -4.89 24.25
C THR A 323 45.40 -4.38 25.67
N GLY A 324 44.26 -4.69 26.28
CA GLY A 324 43.87 -4.25 27.62
C GLY A 324 44.55 -4.98 28.78
N GLY A 325 44.42 -4.40 29.98
CA GLY A 325 44.82 -5.01 31.24
C GLY A 325 43.89 -6.17 31.66
N ALA A 326 44.05 -6.63 32.90
CA ALA A 326 43.35 -7.82 33.39
C ALA A 326 41.84 -7.58 33.56
N ALA A 327 41.44 -6.42 34.07
CA ALA A 327 40.05 -6.02 34.22
C ALA A 327 39.42 -5.73 32.85
N VAL A 328 40.10 -4.97 31.98
CA VAL A 328 39.63 -4.69 30.60
C VAL A 328 39.43 -5.98 29.81
N ARG A 329 40.39 -6.92 29.85
CA ARG A 329 40.27 -8.21 29.16
C ARG A 329 39.11 -9.04 29.68
N LYS A 330 38.94 -9.12 31.00
CA LYS A 330 37.83 -9.85 31.62
C LYS A 330 36.47 -9.27 31.20
N ALA A 331 36.33 -7.94 31.23
CA ALA A 331 35.09 -7.26 30.84
C ALA A 331 34.81 -7.38 29.33
N ALA A 332 35.83 -7.28 28.48
CA ALA A 332 35.71 -7.44 27.03
C ALA A 332 35.29 -8.87 26.63
N LEU A 333 35.89 -9.90 27.25
CA LEU A 333 35.50 -11.30 27.01
C LEU A 333 34.06 -11.59 27.45
N ALA A 334 33.65 -11.07 28.63
CA ALA A 334 32.27 -11.19 29.09
C ALA A 334 31.26 -10.50 28.15
N ALA A 335 31.66 -9.38 27.51
CA ALA A 335 30.84 -8.73 26.49
C ALA A 335 30.74 -9.56 25.19
N LEU A 336 31.86 -10.16 24.74
CA LEU A 336 31.90 -10.99 23.52
C LEU A 336 31.08 -12.30 23.64
N GLU A 337 31.01 -12.88 24.84
CA GLU A 337 30.14 -14.02 25.17
C GLU A 337 28.66 -13.64 25.22
N GLY A 338 28.35 -12.34 25.34
CA GLY A 338 27.00 -11.78 25.31
C GLY A 338 26.46 -11.45 23.91
N ASP A 339 25.31 -10.77 23.93
CA ASP A 339 24.65 -10.26 22.75
C ASP A 339 25.25 -8.91 22.28
N ASP A 340 24.75 -8.41 21.15
CA ASP A 340 25.26 -7.15 20.58
C ASP A 340 24.95 -5.92 21.47
N ALA A 341 23.99 -6.04 22.40
CA ALA A 341 23.72 -5.03 23.42
C ALA A 341 24.82 -5.03 24.51
N ALA A 342 25.26 -6.20 24.98
CA ALA A 342 26.39 -6.32 25.91
C ALA A 342 27.69 -5.73 25.34
N ILE A 343 27.97 -6.00 24.06
CA ILE A 343 29.09 -5.40 23.31
C ILE A 343 28.98 -3.88 23.21
N THR A 344 27.78 -3.37 22.90
CA THR A 344 27.55 -1.93 22.80
C THR A 344 27.70 -1.24 24.15
N ALA A 345 27.18 -1.82 25.22
CA ALA A 345 27.32 -1.31 26.60
C ALA A 345 28.79 -1.32 27.07
N PHE A 346 29.56 -2.35 26.70
CA PHE A 346 30.99 -2.38 26.98
C PHE A 346 31.74 -1.26 26.24
N LEU A 347 31.46 -1.04 24.95
CA LEU A 347 32.10 0.03 24.17
C LEU A 347 31.71 1.44 24.62
N GLN A 348 30.50 1.63 25.15
CA GLN A 348 30.01 2.94 25.63
C GLN A 348 30.54 3.29 27.03
N GLU A 349 30.48 2.36 27.99
CA GLU A 349 30.84 2.64 29.40
C GLU A 349 31.73 1.58 30.05
N GLY A 350 31.56 0.31 29.71
CA GLY A 350 32.25 -0.80 30.40
C GLY A 350 33.77 -0.74 30.26
N TRP A 351 34.28 -0.32 29.10
CA TRP A 351 35.71 -0.18 28.84
C TRP A 351 36.39 0.84 29.76
N ALA A 352 35.78 2.02 29.96
CA ALA A 352 36.34 3.08 30.79
C ALA A 352 36.40 2.65 32.28
N LYS A 353 35.33 2.00 32.77
CA LYS A 353 35.26 1.47 34.13
C LYS A 353 36.34 0.41 34.38
N ALA A 354 36.45 -0.56 33.47
CA ALA A 354 37.45 -1.62 33.56
C ALA A 354 38.90 -1.08 33.43
N ARG A 355 39.12 -0.02 32.66
CA ARG A 355 40.41 0.66 32.57
C ARG A 355 40.82 1.35 33.87
N ALA A 356 39.88 2.03 34.53
CA ALA A 356 40.12 2.64 35.84
C ALA A 356 40.43 1.57 36.91
N GLU A 357 39.81 0.39 36.85
CA GLU A 357 40.17 -0.75 37.70
C GLU A 357 41.63 -1.20 37.46
N ASP A 358 42.04 -1.41 36.20
CA ASP A 358 43.43 -1.78 35.86
C ASP A 358 44.45 -0.72 36.30
N GLU A 359 44.16 0.57 36.11
CA GLU A 359 45.02 1.67 36.55
C GLU A 359 45.10 1.75 38.09
N SER A 360 43.99 1.52 38.80
CA SER A 360 43.97 1.47 40.28
C SER A 360 44.70 0.24 40.86
N ALA A 361 44.76 -0.86 40.11
CA ALA A 361 45.52 -2.05 40.48
C ALA A 361 47.02 -1.84 40.25
N ALA A 362 47.41 -1.19 39.15
CA ALA A 362 48.79 -0.82 38.86
C ALA A 362 49.36 0.24 39.80
N ALA A 363 48.53 1.11 40.36
CA ALA A 363 48.93 2.15 41.31
C ALA A 363 49.29 1.65 42.73
N LYS A 364 49.10 0.35 43.02
CA LYS A 364 49.49 -0.25 44.30
C LYS A 364 50.94 -0.75 44.23
N PRO A 365 51.88 -0.19 45.01
CA PRO A 365 53.24 -0.73 45.08
C PRO A 365 53.24 -2.17 45.55
N GLY A 366 54.05 -3.02 44.93
CA GLY A 366 54.18 -4.42 45.34
C GLY A 366 54.84 -4.53 46.72
N ASP A 367 54.06 -4.91 47.72
CA ASP A 367 54.59 -5.29 49.03
C ASP A 367 55.15 -6.72 49.00
N GLN A 368 56.47 -6.86 49.02
CA GLN A 368 57.16 -8.07 49.45
C GLN A 368 57.73 -7.82 50.85
N GLY A 369 57.05 -8.31 51.90
CA GLY A 369 57.19 -7.75 53.26
C GLY A 369 57.18 -8.68 54.50
N GLY A 370 57.31 -10.01 54.38
CA GLY A 370 57.91 -10.86 55.45
C GLY A 370 57.08 -11.37 56.66
N GLN A 371 57.58 -12.49 57.23
CA GLN A 371 57.27 -13.20 58.51
C GLN A 371 55.82 -13.72 58.77
N GLY A 372 55.59 -14.95 59.27
CA GLY A 372 56.50 -16.12 59.46
C GLY A 372 55.96 -17.22 60.42
N ASN A 373 56.44 -18.47 60.24
CA ASN A 373 56.35 -19.66 61.13
C ASN A 373 54.93 -20.28 61.33
N SER A 374 54.67 -21.59 61.55
CA SER A 374 55.42 -22.86 61.67
C SER A 374 54.42 -24.03 61.39
N GLY A 375 54.74 -25.26 60.98
CA GLY A 375 56.01 -25.94 60.68
C GLY A 375 55.79 -27.44 60.33
N ASN A 376 56.87 -28.24 60.40
CA ASN A 376 56.95 -29.73 60.35
C ASN A 376 57.02 -30.50 59.00
N SER A 377 58.26 -30.61 58.49
CA SER A 377 58.99 -31.86 58.13
C SER A 377 58.39 -32.93 57.19
N GLY A 378 59.15 -33.35 56.14
CA GLY A 378 58.70 -34.43 55.25
C GLY A 378 59.61 -34.98 54.11
N ASN A 379 60.94 -34.77 54.12
CA ASN A 379 61.97 -35.56 53.38
C ASN A 379 61.98 -35.69 51.81
N SER A 380 63.01 -35.09 51.20
CA SER A 380 63.92 -35.58 50.11
C SER A 380 63.45 -36.56 48.99
N GLY A 381 63.77 -36.35 47.69
CA GLY A 381 64.52 -35.26 47.06
C GLY A 381 65.05 -35.54 45.62
N ASN A 382 65.90 -34.62 45.15
CA ASN A 382 66.92 -34.71 44.07
C ASN A 382 66.60 -34.45 42.56
N SER A 383 67.18 -33.33 42.07
CA SER A 383 67.80 -33.05 40.74
C SER A 383 66.96 -32.89 39.46
N GLY A 384 67.20 -31.76 38.76
CA GLY A 384 66.74 -31.45 37.40
C GLY A 384 66.90 -29.97 37.04
N ASP A 385 68.11 -29.53 36.67
CA ASP A 385 68.49 -28.14 36.35
C ASP A 385 68.14 -27.73 34.90
N GLN A 386 67.60 -26.51 34.71
CA GLN A 386 68.08 -25.49 33.73
C GLN A 386 67.31 -24.14 33.84
N GLY A 387 68.02 -23.03 33.59
CA GLY A 387 67.54 -21.63 33.70
C GLY A 387 66.43 -21.23 32.71
N GLY A 388 65.77 -20.07 32.84
CA GLY A 388 66.35 -18.73 33.03
C GLY A 388 66.72 -18.16 31.65
N GLN A 389 66.17 -17.04 31.15
CA GLN A 389 65.89 -15.77 31.83
C GLN A 389 64.59 -15.08 31.38
N GLN A 390 64.14 -14.12 32.19
CA GLN A 390 63.05 -13.20 31.88
C GLN A 390 63.59 -11.98 31.12
N GLN A 391 62.87 -11.48 30.11
CA GLN A 391 63.06 -10.13 29.57
C GLN A 391 61.81 -9.30 29.81
N SER A 392 61.97 -8.23 30.58
CA SER A 392 60.97 -7.17 30.76
C SER A 392 60.89 -6.31 29.50
N VAL A 393 59.67 -6.01 29.06
CA VAL A 393 59.42 -5.02 28.01
C VAL A 393 58.55 -3.90 28.61
N GLN A 394 59.10 -2.69 28.62
CA GLN A 394 58.38 -1.47 29.02
C GLN A 394 57.49 -0.96 27.87
N PRO A 395 56.35 -0.31 28.14
CA PRO A 395 55.47 0.20 27.10
C PRO A 395 56.06 1.42 26.40
N ALA A 396 55.93 1.47 25.07
CA ALA A 396 56.36 2.61 24.27
C ALA A 396 55.32 3.73 24.32
N GLY A 397 55.70 4.89 24.87
CA GLY A 397 54.94 6.13 24.75
C GLY A 397 55.21 6.81 23.41
N LEU A 398 54.15 7.11 22.65
CA LEU A 398 54.24 7.98 21.47
C LEU A 398 54.50 9.42 21.93
N THR A 399 55.64 9.98 21.55
CA THR A 399 55.99 11.38 21.83
C THR A 399 56.00 12.18 20.53
N GLU A 400 55.26 13.28 20.50
CA GLU A 400 55.24 14.22 19.37
C GLU A 400 56.60 14.91 19.21
N THR A 401 57.07 15.03 17.97
CA THR A 401 58.37 15.66 17.67
C THR A 401 58.19 17.05 17.08
N THR A 402 58.26 18.07 17.94
CA THR A 402 58.53 19.45 17.51
C THR A 402 60.00 19.61 17.18
N GLY A 403 60.31 20.01 15.94
CA GLY A 403 61.67 20.28 15.48
C GLY A 403 61.92 21.77 15.26
N THR A 404 62.92 22.33 15.94
CA THR A 404 63.45 23.68 15.66
C THR A 404 64.94 23.62 15.33
N GLY A 405 65.35 24.24 14.22
CA GLY A 405 66.73 24.45 13.82
C GLY A 405 66.87 25.77 13.05
N THR A 406 67.97 26.51 13.27
CA THR A 406 68.11 27.93 12.91
C THR A 406 69.20 28.23 11.87
N GLY A 407 68.88 29.06 10.86
CA GLY A 407 69.82 29.80 9.98
C GLY A 407 70.52 28.97 8.89
N THR A 408 70.80 29.45 7.66
CA THR A 408 70.70 30.79 7.01
C THR A 408 70.78 30.57 5.48
N GLY A 409 70.22 31.34 4.54
CA GLY A 409 69.40 32.57 4.55
C GLY A 409 69.18 33.10 3.11
N ALA A 410 68.75 34.37 2.96
CA ALA A 410 68.32 35.06 1.71
C ALA A 410 67.00 34.54 1.07
N GLY A 411 66.05 35.39 0.63
CA GLY A 411 65.90 36.85 0.77
C GLY A 411 64.60 37.38 0.10
N ALA A 412 64.10 38.54 0.56
CA ALA A 412 62.91 39.30 0.11
C ALA A 412 61.51 38.64 0.28
N GLY A 413 60.45 39.33 0.72
CA GLY A 413 60.33 40.65 1.35
C GLY A 413 58.87 41.17 1.43
N VAL A 414 58.53 41.98 2.46
CA VAL A 414 57.41 42.96 2.54
C VAL A 414 55.97 42.34 2.53
N THR A 415 54.97 42.59 3.40
CA THR A 415 54.60 43.70 4.33
C THR A 415 53.71 43.19 5.50
N ALA A 416 53.58 43.96 6.59
CA ALA A 416 52.53 43.82 7.64
C ALA A 416 51.47 44.96 7.52
N PRO A 417 50.30 44.96 8.22
CA PRO A 417 50.18 45.19 9.68
C PRO A 417 49.18 44.22 10.40
N ARG A 418 49.30 43.85 11.69
CA ARG A 418 49.32 44.56 13.00
C ARG A 418 47.96 45.09 13.54
N SER A 419 47.46 44.43 14.60
CA SER A 419 46.84 44.96 15.85
C SER A 419 46.19 43.79 16.61
N GLY A 420 46.28 43.61 17.93
CA GLY A 420 47.05 44.24 19.01
C GLY A 420 46.91 43.37 20.28
N ALA A 421 47.92 43.33 21.16
CA ALA A 421 47.97 42.38 22.28
C ALA A 421 47.95 43.08 23.65
N LEU A 422 47.34 42.42 24.65
CA LEU A 422 47.55 42.68 26.07
C LEU A 422 47.76 41.34 26.80
N ALA A 423 48.89 41.23 27.49
CA ALA A 423 49.25 40.12 28.39
C ALA A 423 48.47 40.26 29.73
N ALA A 424 47.97 39.22 30.43
CA ALA A 424 48.43 37.85 30.74
C ALA A 424 49.02 37.71 32.15
N THR A 425 48.24 37.06 33.03
CA THR A 425 48.63 36.21 34.17
C THR A 425 47.43 35.27 34.40
N GLY A 426 47.51 33.94 34.48
CA GLY A 426 48.67 33.05 34.47
C GLY A 426 48.56 32.03 35.61
N THR A 427 47.97 30.86 35.34
CA THR A 427 48.20 29.59 36.06
C THR A 427 47.79 28.43 35.16
N ASP A 428 48.75 27.58 34.81
CA ASP A 428 48.52 26.33 34.09
C ASP A 428 47.95 25.24 35.00
N GLY A 429 47.32 24.21 34.40
CA GLY A 429 47.36 22.86 34.97
C GLY A 429 46.02 22.17 35.27
N LEU A 430 45.77 21.12 34.49
CA LEU A 430 45.03 19.88 34.84
C LEU A 430 43.49 19.92 34.94
N GLY A 431 42.90 18.80 34.49
CA GLY A 431 41.71 18.24 35.13
C GLY A 431 40.39 18.39 34.37
N TRP A 432 40.14 17.50 33.43
CA TRP A 432 38.81 17.25 32.86
C TRP A 432 37.93 16.59 33.93
N GLU A 433 36.90 17.27 34.46
CA GLU A 433 35.78 16.59 35.14
C GLU A 433 34.44 17.34 35.01
N ALA A 434 33.38 16.51 34.88
CA ALA A 434 31.99 16.74 35.27
C ALA A 434 31.15 17.89 34.65
N GLY A 435 30.18 17.48 33.82
CA GLY A 435 29.00 18.26 33.40
C GLY A 435 28.61 17.92 31.96
N GLY A 436 27.40 17.48 31.61
CA GLY A 436 26.13 17.48 32.34
C GLY A 436 25.03 18.07 31.45
N ALA A 437 23.95 17.32 31.22
CA ALA A 437 22.86 17.62 30.25
C ALA A 437 23.27 17.52 28.75
N ALA A 438 22.37 17.19 27.81
CA ALA A 438 20.91 17.03 27.91
C ALA A 438 20.39 15.83 27.08
N ALA A 439 19.30 15.23 27.54
CA ALA A 439 18.48 14.28 26.78
C ALA A 439 17.03 14.76 26.78
N ALA A 440 16.39 14.85 25.60
CA ALA A 440 14.94 15.02 25.44
C ALA A 440 14.50 14.76 23.98
N LEU A 441 13.22 14.38 23.82
CA LEU A 441 12.44 14.25 22.56
C LEU A 441 12.70 13.00 21.70
N VAL A 442 11.70 12.15 21.34
CA VAL A 442 10.32 11.93 21.83
C VAL A 442 10.00 10.43 21.68
N ALA A 443 9.35 9.82 22.68
CA ALA A 443 8.49 8.65 22.50
C ALA A 443 7.31 8.75 23.48
N GLY A 444 6.08 8.77 22.99
CA GLY A 444 4.90 8.82 23.87
C GLY A 444 3.64 9.39 23.22
N ALA A 445 2.82 8.53 22.62
CA ALA A 445 1.43 8.84 22.26
C ALA A 445 0.54 7.59 22.38
N ALA A 446 0.18 7.20 23.61
CA ALA A 446 -0.83 6.18 23.88
C ALA A 446 -1.49 6.39 25.25
N ALA A 447 -2.83 6.37 25.27
CA ALA A 447 -3.74 6.45 26.45
C ALA A 447 -3.71 7.79 27.23
N VAL A 448 -4.82 8.46 27.57
CA VAL A 448 -6.15 8.00 28.04
C VAL A 448 -7.22 9.07 27.75
N VAL A 449 -8.41 8.66 27.30
CA VAL A 449 -9.69 9.39 27.59
C VAL A 449 -10.81 8.38 27.85
N VAL A 450 -10.98 7.94 29.10
CA VAL A 450 -12.25 7.36 29.60
C VAL A 450 -12.49 7.82 31.03
N SER A 451 -13.33 8.84 31.20
CA SER A 451 -14.18 9.01 32.39
C SER A 451 -15.14 10.20 32.25
N ARG A 452 -16.40 9.90 31.94
CA ARG A 452 -17.61 10.41 32.64
C ARG A 452 -18.88 10.04 31.88
N ARG A 453 -19.67 9.12 32.45
CA ARG A 453 -21.12 9.33 32.70
C ARG A 453 -21.68 8.20 33.55
N ARG A 454 -22.05 8.54 34.79
CA ARG A 454 -23.02 7.80 35.60
C ARG A 454 -23.93 8.83 36.25
N SER A 455 -25.11 9.05 35.67
CA SER A 455 -26.22 9.86 36.20
C SER A 455 -27.41 9.76 35.23
N ALA A 456 -28.22 8.70 35.38
CA ALA A 456 -29.59 8.57 34.88
C ALA A 456 -30.17 7.20 35.31
N GLU A 457 -30.47 7.03 36.61
CA GLU A 457 -31.35 5.97 37.11
C GLU A 457 -31.74 6.26 38.57
N SER A 458 -32.81 7.04 38.73
CA SER A 458 -33.67 7.21 39.91
C SER A 458 -34.90 8.01 39.47
#